data_AF-A0AAD9CUQ0-F1
#
_entry.id   AF-A0AAD9CUQ0-F1
#
_cell.length_a   1.000
_cell.length_b   1.000
_cell.length_c   1.000
_cell.angle_alpha   90.00
_cell.angle_beta   90.00
_cell.angle_gamma   90.00
#
_symmetry.space_group_name_H-M   'P 1'
#
loop_
_entity.id
_entity.type
_entity.pdbx_description
1 polymer ?
#
loop_
_entity_poly.entity_id
_entity_poly.type
_entity_poly.pdbx_seq_one_letter_code
_entity_poly.pdbx_strand_id
1 'polypeptide(L)'
;MANVTDLQTKYSKLAQEYSKLRAQNQVLKKGVVDEQANSASFKVNFRNQQLAKRVELLQEELAVSEAKGKKGKSKADSPSQHGLETQCVFDEDLQKKIEENERLHIQFYEAGEQHRRQESELKTRLQELEKDSEQHQAVVGGLTTKYMETIERLQSDKARLEIKSQTLEREAKECRMRTEECQQQLRLSQSELNRQVKQSSSVIQEKVPFNDTKLIGYNSLNVPPHNRRHQLKARDVAGQALSFIQDLVAALLNFHSYTEQRVHIYPLDSSIEPISPLNQKFSQYLHENAAYVRPLEDSFLHLHQSITEDTVTVLETVVKLKSFADNFSSYTHFLQKILPYQLKSLEEECDTPLCTAASLRKTRSCRVT
;
A
#
# COMPACT_ATOMS: atom_id res chain seq x y z
N MET A 1 -0.95 -7.48 -29.28
CA MET A 1 -1.06 -8.11 -27.94
C MET A 1 0.25 -8.15 -27.17
N ALA A 2 1.43 -8.27 -27.82
CA ALA A 2 2.74 -8.35 -27.15
C ALA A 2 3.10 -7.15 -26.24
N ASN A 3 2.65 -5.92 -26.54
CA ASN A 3 2.97 -4.73 -25.74
C ASN A 3 2.24 -4.65 -24.39
N VAL A 4 1.03 -5.22 -24.27
CA VAL A 4 0.24 -5.15 -23.04
C VAL A 4 0.78 -6.13 -22.01
N THR A 5 1.15 -7.33 -22.45
CA THR A 5 1.81 -8.35 -21.63
C THR A 5 3.18 -7.88 -21.13
N ASP A 6 3.93 -7.14 -21.95
CA ASP A 6 5.25 -6.64 -21.56
C ASP A 6 5.15 -5.50 -20.52
N LEU A 7 4.14 -4.63 -20.67
CA LEU A 7 3.84 -3.58 -19.70
C LEU A 7 3.37 -4.15 -18.36
N GLN A 8 2.48 -5.14 -18.39
CA GLN A 8 2.02 -5.84 -17.18
C GLN A 8 3.16 -6.55 -16.45
N THR A 9 4.09 -7.15 -17.19
CA THR A 9 5.30 -7.76 -16.63
C THR A 9 6.19 -6.72 -15.95
N LYS A 10 6.37 -5.54 -16.56
CA LYS A 10 7.14 -4.42 -15.97
C LYS A 10 6.51 -3.90 -14.68
N TYR A 11 5.19 -3.72 -14.64
CA TYR A 11 4.48 -3.31 -13.42
C TYR A 11 4.58 -4.36 -12.30
N SER A 12 4.46 -5.64 -12.63
CA SER A 12 4.61 -6.72 -11.64
C SER A 12 6.01 -6.77 -11.03
N LYS A 13 7.06 -6.55 -11.85
CA LYS A 13 8.45 -6.47 -11.36
C LYS A 13 8.65 -5.24 -10.47
N LEU A 14 8.12 -4.09 -10.86
CA LEU A 14 8.21 -2.86 -10.07
C LEU A 14 7.50 -3.00 -8.70
N ALA A 15 6.35 -3.67 -8.66
CA ALA A 15 5.64 -3.94 -7.41
C ALA A 15 6.44 -4.87 -6.47
N GLN A 16 7.13 -5.88 -7.01
CA GLN A 16 8.02 -6.75 -6.25
C GLN A 16 9.24 -5.99 -5.71
N GLU A 17 9.88 -5.16 -6.54
CA GLU A 17 10.99 -4.29 -6.13
C GLU A 17 10.58 -3.34 -4.99
N TYR A 18 9.43 -2.67 -5.14
CA TYR A 18 8.89 -1.79 -4.11
C TYR A 18 8.60 -2.52 -2.79
N SER A 19 8.07 -3.75 -2.88
CA SER A 19 7.81 -4.57 -1.69
C SER A 19 9.11 -4.94 -0.96
N LYS A 20 10.18 -5.26 -1.69
CA LYS A 20 11.51 -5.51 -1.11
C LYS A 20 12.09 -4.26 -0.46
N LEU A 21 12.02 -3.11 -1.13
CA LEU A 21 12.49 -1.83 -0.58
C LEU A 21 11.74 -1.44 0.70
N ARG A 22 10.43 -1.70 0.75
CA ARG A 22 9.61 -1.44 1.95
C ARG A 22 10.04 -2.30 3.13
N ALA A 23 10.31 -3.59 2.90
CA ALA A 23 10.79 -4.50 3.93
C ALA A 23 12.17 -4.07 4.47
N GLN A 24 13.10 -3.69 3.58
CA GLN A 24 14.41 -3.19 3.98
C GLN A 24 14.33 -1.88 4.78
N ASN A 25 13.48 -0.94 4.36
CA ASN A 25 13.27 0.31 5.09
C ASN A 25 12.70 0.08 6.50
N GLN A 26 11.85 -0.93 6.67
CA GLN A 26 11.30 -1.28 7.98
C GLN A 26 12.39 -1.80 8.93
N VAL A 27 13.31 -2.63 8.42
CA VAL A 27 14.46 -3.13 9.20
C VAL A 27 15.43 -2.00 9.53
N LEU A 28 15.79 -1.16 8.56
CA LEU A 28 16.68 -0.01 8.76
C LEU A 28 16.09 0.98 9.77
N LYS A 29 14.80 1.29 9.67
CA LYS A 29 14.12 2.18 10.63
C LYS A 29 14.16 1.61 12.04
N LYS A 30 13.98 0.30 12.20
CA LYS A 30 14.12 -0.36 13.51
C LYS A 30 15.55 -0.25 14.04
N GLY A 31 16.55 -0.54 13.21
CA GLY A 31 17.96 -0.41 13.58
C GLY A 31 18.33 1.01 14.03
N VAL A 32 17.86 2.04 13.33
CA VAL A 32 18.09 3.45 13.71
C VAL A 32 17.45 3.79 15.06
N VAL A 33 16.24 3.31 15.31
CA VAL A 33 15.56 3.54 16.61
C VAL A 33 16.31 2.85 17.74
N ASP A 34 16.74 1.61 17.54
CA ASP A 34 17.50 0.85 18.54
C ASP A 34 18.86 1.52 18.81
N GLU A 35 19.55 2.01 17.78
CA GLU A 35 20.83 2.72 17.91
C GLU A 35 20.68 4.10 18.59
N GLN A 36 19.61 4.83 18.29
CA GLN A 36 19.27 6.08 18.99
C GLN A 36 18.95 5.84 20.47
N ALA A 37 18.19 4.79 20.79
CA ALA A 37 17.89 4.40 22.17
C ALA A 37 19.17 4.00 22.92
N ASN A 38 20.05 3.24 22.28
CA ASN A 38 21.33 2.82 22.87
C ASN A 38 22.24 4.05 23.11
N SER A 39 22.32 4.95 22.13
CA SER A 39 23.08 6.21 22.26
C SER A 39 22.57 7.11 23.38
N ALA A 40 21.25 7.18 23.58
CA ALA A 40 20.65 7.91 24.69
C ALA A 40 21.01 7.27 26.06
N SER A 41 20.94 5.94 26.15
CA SER A 41 21.35 5.18 27.33
C SER A 41 22.83 5.41 27.68
N PHE A 42 23.72 5.36 26.70
CA PHE A 42 25.14 5.65 26.89
C PHE A 42 25.41 7.07 27.40
N LYS A 43 24.70 8.08 26.86
CA LYS A 43 24.83 9.47 27.34
C LYS A 43 24.40 9.64 28.79
N VAL A 44 23.30 9.01 29.20
CA VAL A 44 22.82 9.04 30.59
C VAL A 44 23.80 8.35 31.53
N ASN A 45 24.30 7.17 31.15
CA ASN A 45 25.31 6.45 31.95
C ASN A 45 26.61 7.24 32.10
N PHE A 46 27.07 7.89 31.03
CA PHE A 46 28.26 8.74 31.09
C PHE A 46 28.08 9.94 32.02
N ARG A 47 26.92 10.62 31.96
CA ARG A 47 26.60 11.73 32.86
C ARG A 47 26.51 11.28 34.32
N ASN A 48 25.93 10.11 34.57
CA ASN A 48 25.87 9.51 35.91
C ASN A 48 27.26 9.17 36.45
N GLN A 49 28.16 8.64 35.61
CA GLN A 49 29.56 8.39 36.01
C GLN A 49 30.33 9.69 36.31
N GLN A 50 30.12 10.76 35.52
CA GLN A 50 30.73 12.06 35.82
C GLN A 50 30.23 12.66 37.13
N LEU A 51 28.92 12.53 37.41
CA LEU A 51 28.33 12.95 38.68
C LEU A 51 28.89 12.15 39.85
N ALA A 52 29.00 10.82 39.71
CA ALA A 52 29.58 9.96 40.75
C ALA A 52 31.02 10.37 41.09
N LYS A 53 31.88 10.60 40.08
CA LYS A 53 33.25 11.08 40.29
C LYS A 53 33.32 12.45 40.95
N ARG A 54 32.40 13.36 40.62
CA ARG A 54 32.35 14.69 41.24
C ARG A 54 31.91 14.62 42.70
N VAL A 55 30.98 13.73 43.03
CA VAL A 55 30.54 13.49 44.41
C VAL A 55 31.68 12.89 45.23
N GLU A 56 32.43 11.94 44.68
CA GLU A 56 33.62 11.34 45.31
C GLU A 56 34.68 12.39 45.66
N LEU A 57 35.04 13.27 44.70
CA LEU A 57 36.00 14.36 44.94
C LEU A 57 35.52 15.35 46.02
N LEU A 58 34.24 15.71 46.01
CA LEU A 58 33.68 16.61 47.02
C LEU A 58 33.65 15.98 48.42
N GLN A 59 33.51 14.65 48.52
CA GLN A 59 33.63 13.92 49.79
C GLN A 59 35.08 13.92 50.30
N GLU A 60 36.07 13.76 49.42
CA GLU A 60 37.49 13.87 49.77
C GLU A 60 37.87 15.28 50.23
N GLU A 61 37.42 16.34 49.53
CA GLU A 61 37.72 17.73 49.90
C GLU A 61 37.12 18.14 51.26
N LEU A 62 35.93 17.63 51.57
CA LEU A 62 35.29 17.84 52.89
C LEU A 62 36.09 17.15 54.00
N ALA A 63 36.54 15.91 53.78
CA ALA A 63 37.36 15.18 54.76
C ALA A 63 38.71 15.87 55.03
N VAL A 64 39.31 16.51 54.03
CA VAL A 64 40.59 17.25 54.17
C VAL A 64 40.39 18.59 54.91
N SER A 65 39.25 19.25 54.69
CA SER A 65 38.96 20.56 55.30
C SER A 65 38.64 20.48 56.79
N GLU A 66 38.05 19.37 57.25
CA GLU A 66 37.79 19.14 58.69
C GLU A 66 39.08 18.86 59.49
N ALA A 67 40.20 18.53 58.84
CA ALA A 67 41.45 18.17 59.50
C ALA A 67 42.39 19.35 59.84
N LYS A 68 42.12 20.60 59.41
CA LYS A 68 43.03 21.74 59.62
C LYS A 68 42.33 23.00 60.13
N GLY A 69 42.26 23.16 61.45
CA GLY A 69 41.98 24.47 62.05
C GLY A 69 42.23 24.56 63.55
N LYS A 70 43.33 25.23 63.97
CA LYS A 70 43.44 26.07 65.19
C LYS A 70 44.80 26.81 65.35
N LYS A 71 44.74 28.15 65.16
CA LYS A 71 45.39 29.33 65.79
C LYS A 71 46.78 29.30 66.48
N GLY A 72 47.56 30.36 66.26
CA GLY A 72 48.59 30.90 67.19
C GLY A 72 49.02 32.35 66.90
N LYS A 73 49.15 33.22 67.93
CA LYS A 73 49.45 34.68 67.89
C LYS A 73 50.52 35.06 68.95
N SER A 74 51.58 35.75 68.48
CA SER A 74 52.56 36.72 69.07
C SER A 74 52.75 36.95 70.61
N LYS A 75 54.03 37.07 71.05
CA LYS A 75 54.74 38.19 71.77
C LYS A 75 55.99 37.66 72.53
N ALA A 76 57.22 38.17 72.34
CA ALA A 76 57.89 39.39 72.87
C ALA A 76 58.33 39.30 74.36
N ASP A 77 59.63 39.38 74.68
CA ASP A 77 60.37 40.54 75.27
C ASP A 77 61.71 40.15 76.00
N SER A 78 62.68 41.08 76.08
CA SER A 78 64.07 40.96 76.67
C SER A 78 64.13 41.50 78.14
N PRO A 79 65.24 41.99 78.79
CA PRO A 79 66.71 41.99 78.55
C PRO A 79 67.63 41.91 79.84
N SER A 80 68.93 42.28 79.69
CA SER A 80 69.84 43.01 80.65
C SER A 80 71.05 42.19 81.19
N GLN A 81 72.30 42.66 81.45
CA GLN A 81 73.01 43.96 81.56
C GLN A 81 74.54 43.72 81.35
N HIS A 82 75.31 44.67 80.80
CA HIS A 82 76.65 45.11 81.31
C HIS A 82 77.30 46.12 80.34
N GLY A 83 77.57 47.32 80.85
CA GLY A 83 78.23 48.42 80.15
C GLY A 83 79.58 48.74 80.80
N LEU A 84 80.54 49.12 79.95
CA LEU A 84 81.47 50.26 80.09
C LEU A 84 82.80 50.01 79.35
N GLU A 85 83.22 48.76 79.16
CA GLU A 85 84.22 48.38 78.14
C GLU A 85 83.55 48.15 76.76
N THR A 86 82.25 47.86 76.85
CA THR A 86 81.30 47.83 75.78
C THR A 86 80.96 49.20 75.22
N GLN A 87 81.43 50.35 75.73
CA GLN A 87 81.02 51.66 75.19
C GLN A 87 81.57 51.88 73.77
N CYS A 88 82.87 51.64 73.51
CA CYS A 88 83.41 51.67 72.14
C CYS A 88 82.87 50.54 71.25
N VAL A 89 82.65 49.34 71.81
CA VAL A 89 82.08 48.19 71.07
C VAL A 89 80.59 48.40 70.80
N PHE A 90 79.84 49.04 71.70
CA PHE A 90 78.43 49.41 71.53
C PHE A 90 78.31 50.62 70.61
N ASP A 91 79.22 51.58 70.66
CA ASP A 91 79.23 52.68 69.70
C ASP A 91 79.56 52.13 68.30
N GLU A 92 80.50 51.18 68.17
CA GLU A 92 80.73 50.43 66.92
C GLU A 92 79.56 49.51 66.52
N ASP A 93 78.89 48.84 67.45
CA ASP A 93 77.77 47.93 67.19
C ASP A 93 76.48 48.70 66.88
N LEU A 94 76.30 49.86 67.50
CA LEU A 94 75.26 50.83 67.21
C LEU A 94 75.53 51.48 65.85
N GLN A 95 76.78 51.86 65.55
CA GLN A 95 77.20 52.32 64.22
C GLN A 95 76.91 51.26 63.15
N LYS A 96 77.31 50.00 63.38
CA LYS A 96 77.01 48.88 62.48
C LYS A 96 75.51 48.62 62.33
N LYS A 97 74.71 48.76 63.40
CA LYS A 97 73.24 48.64 63.35
C LYS A 97 72.57 49.84 62.65
N ILE A 98 73.16 51.02 62.72
CA ILE A 98 72.71 52.21 61.99
C ILE A 98 73.03 52.01 60.50
N GLU A 99 74.24 51.60 60.15
CA GLU A 99 74.66 51.26 58.79
C GLU A 99 73.84 50.10 58.20
N GLU A 100 73.56 49.07 59.01
CA GLU A 100 72.70 47.94 58.62
C GLU A 100 71.24 48.38 58.45
N ASN A 101 70.69 49.23 59.33
CA ASN A 101 69.36 49.81 59.14
C ASN A 101 69.29 50.68 57.90
N GLU A 102 70.32 51.48 57.62
CA GLU A 102 70.40 52.30 56.42
C GLU A 102 70.42 51.41 55.17
N ARG A 103 71.22 50.34 55.18
CA ARG A 103 71.23 49.32 54.12
C ARG A 103 69.88 48.61 53.97
N LEU A 104 69.23 48.23 55.07
CA LEU A 104 67.91 47.59 55.07
C LEU A 104 66.83 48.57 54.57
N HIS A 105 66.93 49.85 54.91
CA HIS A 105 66.05 50.90 54.40
C HIS A 105 66.20 51.06 52.89
N ILE A 106 67.44 51.08 52.38
CA ILE A 106 67.72 51.11 50.95
C ILE A 106 67.14 49.87 50.28
N GLN A 107 67.40 48.67 50.81
CA GLN A 107 66.91 47.42 50.24
C GLN A 107 65.37 47.31 50.27
N PHE A 108 64.73 47.76 51.36
CA PHE A 108 63.28 47.81 51.49
C PHE A 108 62.67 48.82 50.52
N TYR A 109 63.31 49.99 50.36
CA TYR A 109 62.90 51.00 49.40
C TYR A 109 63.02 50.48 47.97
N GLU A 110 64.14 49.86 47.60
CA GLU A 110 64.36 49.26 46.29
C GLU A 110 63.37 48.13 46.00
N ALA A 111 63.14 47.22 46.96
CA ALA A 111 62.14 46.16 46.83
C ALA A 111 60.71 46.73 46.70
N GLY A 112 60.40 47.78 47.46
CA GLY A 112 59.12 48.49 47.37
C GLY A 112 58.92 49.17 46.02
N GLU A 113 59.97 49.80 45.47
CA GLU A 113 59.96 50.37 44.12
C GLU A 113 59.82 49.30 43.04
N GLN A 114 60.53 48.17 43.15
CA GLN A 114 60.38 47.04 42.22
C GLN A 114 58.97 46.46 42.25
N HIS A 115 58.39 46.26 43.43
CA HIS A 115 57.01 45.82 43.57
C HIS A 115 56.04 46.82 42.96
N ARG A 116 56.22 48.13 43.21
CA ARG A 116 55.41 49.18 42.58
C ARG A 116 55.48 49.15 41.06
N ARG A 117 56.67 48.94 40.50
CA ARG A 117 56.86 48.79 39.04
C ARG A 117 56.15 47.56 38.49
N GLN A 118 56.31 46.41 39.14
CA GLN A 118 55.62 45.17 38.75
C GLN A 118 54.10 45.30 38.84
N GLU A 119 53.60 45.91 39.92
CA GLU A 119 52.17 46.15 40.10
C GLU A 119 51.63 47.11 39.03
N SER A 120 52.38 48.15 38.68
CA SER A 120 52.03 49.05 37.58
C SER A 120 52.01 48.33 36.23
N GLU A 121 53.01 47.50 35.93
CA GLU A 121 53.09 46.74 34.68
C GLU A 121 51.95 45.72 34.55
N LEU A 122 51.66 44.98 35.62
CA LEU A 122 50.54 44.04 35.67
C LEU A 122 49.19 44.75 35.53
N LYS A 123 49.01 45.92 36.14
CA LYS A 123 47.79 46.74 35.98
C LYS A 123 47.60 47.21 34.54
N THR A 124 48.65 47.71 33.89
CA THR A 124 48.59 48.09 32.47
C THR A 124 48.23 46.90 31.60
N ARG A 125 48.87 45.75 31.83
CA ARG A 125 48.59 44.53 31.07
C ARG A 125 47.18 43.98 31.29
N LEU A 126 46.64 44.10 32.51
CA LEU A 126 45.24 43.79 32.82
C LEU A 126 44.29 44.70 32.05
N GLN A 127 44.54 46.01 32.03
CA GLN A 127 43.72 46.96 31.29
C GLN A 127 43.74 46.70 29.77
N GLU A 128 44.90 46.34 29.21
CA GLU A 128 45.02 45.96 27.80
C GLU A 128 44.20 44.70 27.49
N LEU A 129 44.33 43.66 28.32
CA LEU A 129 43.56 42.41 28.15
C LEU A 129 42.06 42.62 28.31
N GLU A 130 41.63 43.46 29.26
CA GLU A 130 40.22 43.82 29.44
C GLU A 130 39.68 44.53 28.20
N LYS A 131 40.42 45.49 27.65
CA LYS A 131 40.04 46.21 26.42
C LYS A 131 39.97 45.28 25.21
N ASP A 132 40.94 44.37 25.05
CA ASP A 132 40.95 43.39 23.96
C ASP A 132 39.78 42.41 24.09
N SER A 133 39.47 41.97 25.32
CA SER A 133 38.30 41.14 25.61
C SER A 133 36.99 41.84 25.24
N GLU A 134 36.83 43.12 25.61
CA GLU A 134 35.67 43.93 25.22
C GLU A 134 35.54 44.07 23.70
N GLN A 135 36.64 44.31 22.99
CA GLN A 135 36.65 44.37 21.53
C GLN A 135 36.24 43.04 20.89
N HIS A 136 36.81 41.93 21.35
CA HIS A 136 36.42 40.60 20.87
C HIS A 136 34.95 40.30 21.16
N GLN A 137 34.45 40.65 22.35
CA GLN A 137 33.05 40.49 22.71
C GLN A 137 32.13 41.32 21.79
N ALA A 138 32.52 42.55 21.45
CA ALA A 138 31.79 43.40 20.52
C ALA A 138 31.76 42.81 19.09
N VAL A 139 32.89 42.29 18.60
CA VAL A 139 32.97 41.65 17.28
C VAL A 139 32.12 40.38 17.24
N VAL A 140 32.21 39.52 18.26
CA VAL A 140 31.39 38.31 18.38
C VAL A 140 29.91 38.65 18.43
N GLY A 141 29.53 39.68 19.20
CA GLY A 141 28.15 40.18 19.26
C GLY A 141 27.65 40.63 17.89
N GLY A 142 28.43 41.46 17.20
CA GLY A 142 28.08 41.96 15.86
C GLY A 142 27.98 40.85 14.81
N LEU A 143 28.88 39.86 14.84
CA LEU A 143 28.78 38.68 13.96
C LEU A 143 27.55 37.82 14.29
N THR A 144 27.27 37.60 15.57
CA THR A 144 26.10 36.85 16.02
C THR A 144 24.81 37.49 15.54
N THR A 145 24.66 38.81 15.67
CA THR A 145 23.50 39.55 15.17
C THR A 145 23.36 39.43 13.65
N LYS A 146 24.45 39.60 12.88
CA LYS A 146 24.42 39.45 11.41
C LYS A 146 24.02 38.05 10.96
N TYR A 147 24.54 37.02 11.63
CA TYR A 147 24.15 35.64 11.32
C TYR A 147 22.70 35.36 11.69
N MET A 148 22.21 35.89 12.82
CA MET A 148 20.83 35.78 13.23
C MET A 148 19.87 36.42 12.21
N GLU A 149 20.13 37.66 11.79
CA GLU A 149 19.34 38.34 10.74
C GLU A 149 19.34 37.58 9.41
N THR A 150 20.48 36.99 9.05
CA THR A 150 20.60 36.19 7.82
C THR A 150 19.77 34.92 7.92
N ILE A 151 19.79 34.24 9.06
CA ILE A 151 18.98 33.04 9.31
C ILE A 151 17.49 33.38 9.24
N GLU A 152 17.05 34.46 9.88
CA GLU A 152 15.64 34.90 9.83
C GLU A 152 15.19 35.22 8.40
N ARG A 153 16.03 35.93 7.64
CA ARG A 153 15.76 36.23 6.22
C ARG A 153 15.61 34.95 5.39
N LEU A 154 16.54 34.01 5.55
CA LEU A 154 16.50 32.73 4.84
C LEU A 154 15.30 31.88 5.26
N GLN A 155 14.89 31.91 6.53
CA GLN A 155 13.69 31.22 7.00
C GLN A 155 12.42 31.81 6.41
N SER A 156 12.33 33.15 6.33
CA SER A 156 11.22 33.85 5.68
C SER A 156 11.14 33.53 4.18
N ASP A 157 12.28 33.57 3.49
CA ASP A 157 12.36 33.21 2.06
C ASP A 157 11.99 31.76 1.81
N LYS A 158 12.45 30.84 2.67
CA LYS A 158 12.06 29.43 2.60
C LYS A 158 10.55 29.26 2.72
N ALA A 159 9.92 29.87 3.72
CA ALA A 159 8.47 29.78 3.92
C ALA A 159 7.70 30.35 2.71
N ARG A 160 8.15 31.49 2.17
CA ARG A 160 7.56 32.10 0.97
C ARG A 160 7.66 31.19 -0.25
N LEU A 161 8.82 30.58 -0.48
CA LEU A 161 9.05 29.66 -1.60
C LEU A 161 8.24 28.37 -1.44
N GLU A 162 8.08 27.86 -0.23
CA GLU A 162 7.28 26.67 0.06
C GLU A 162 5.79 26.90 -0.26
N ILE A 163 5.23 28.05 0.12
CA ILE A 163 3.86 28.44 -0.26
C ILE A 163 3.71 28.57 -1.77
N LYS A 164 4.67 29.22 -2.45
CA LYS A 164 4.66 29.38 -3.91
C LYS A 164 4.70 28.02 -4.62
N SER A 165 5.56 27.11 -4.14
CA SER A 165 5.66 25.74 -4.67
C SER A 165 4.33 24.98 -4.55
N GLN A 166 3.71 25.01 -3.36
CA GLN A 166 2.41 24.36 -3.14
C GLN A 166 1.31 24.95 -4.03
N THR A 167 1.33 26.26 -4.26
CA THR A 167 0.36 26.93 -5.13
C THR A 167 0.50 26.49 -6.58
N LEU A 168 1.73 26.51 -7.10
CA LEU A 168 2.02 26.02 -8.46
C LEU A 168 1.71 24.53 -8.62
N GLU A 169 1.91 23.71 -7.58
CA GLU A 169 1.56 22.29 -7.62
C GLU A 169 0.03 22.08 -7.74
N ARG A 170 -0.77 22.90 -7.03
CA ARG A 170 -2.23 22.86 -7.14
C ARG A 170 -2.69 23.30 -8.53
N GLU A 171 -2.17 24.41 -9.05
CA GLU A 171 -2.50 24.90 -10.40
C GLU A 171 -2.13 23.89 -11.49
N ALA A 172 -0.96 23.25 -11.37
CA ALA A 172 -0.54 22.21 -12.29
C ALA A 172 -1.45 20.97 -12.25
N LYS A 173 -1.94 20.58 -11.07
CA LYS A 173 -2.94 19.50 -10.94
C LYS A 173 -4.25 19.87 -11.61
N GLU A 174 -4.74 21.09 -11.38
CA GLU A 174 -5.99 21.56 -11.99
C GLU A 174 -5.89 21.65 -13.52
N CYS A 175 -4.77 22.15 -14.04
CA CYS A 175 -4.52 22.20 -15.48
C CYS A 175 -4.48 20.81 -16.11
N ARG A 176 -3.89 19.81 -15.42
CA ARG A 176 -3.92 18.41 -15.87
C ARG A 176 -5.35 17.87 -15.93
N MET A 177 -6.15 18.06 -14.87
CA MET A 177 -7.55 17.63 -14.83
C MET A 177 -8.35 18.22 -15.99
N ARG A 178 -8.24 19.54 -16.21
CA ARG A 178 -8.93 20.22 -17.33
C ARG A 178 -8.51 19.67 -18.70
N THR A 179 -7.23 19.33 -18.85
CA THR A 179 -6.71 18.76 -20.10
C THR A 179 -7.27 17.34 -20.33
N GLU A 180 -7.35 16.52 -19.28
CA GLU A 180 -7.92 15.16 -19.34
C GLU A 180 -9.41 15.19 -19.70
N GLU A 181 -10.19 16.08 -19.09
CA GLU A 181 -11.62 16.28 -19.40
C GLU A 181 -11.82 16.69 -20.86
N CYS A 182 -11.05 17.67 -21.34
CA CYS A 182 -11.10 18.11 -22.74
C CYS A 182 -10.75 16.97 -23.71
N GLN A 183 -9.71 16.19 -23.40
CA GLN A 183 -9.35 15.01 -24.21
C GLN A 183 -10.47 13.96 -24.23
N GLN A 184 -11.14 13.73 -23.09
CA GLN A 184 -12.23 12.78 -23.02
C GLN A 184 -13.44 13.24 -23.85
N GLN A 185 -13.82 14.52 -23.76
CA GLN A 185 -14.88 15.09 -24.58
C GLN A 185 -14.58 15.01 -26.08
N LEU A 186 -13.32 15.25 -26.46
CA LEU A 186 -12.87 15.12 -27.85
C LEU A 186 -13.00 13.68 -28.35
N ARG A 187 -12.60 12.69 -27.54
CA ARG A 187 -12.73 11.26 -27.89
C ARG A 187 -14.20 10.85 -28.08
N LEU A 188 -15.08 11.31 -27.19
CA LEU A 188 -16.52 11.05 -27.31
C LEU A 188 -17.07 11.64 -28.62
N SER A 189 -16.76 12.90 -28.90
CA SER A 189 -17.19 13.59 -30.12
C SER A 189 -16.67 12.90 -31.38
N GLN A 190 -15.41 12.47 -31.39
CA GLN A 190 -14.81 11.71 -32.49
C GLN A 190 -15.48 10.34 -32.68
N SER A 191 -15.82 9.65 -31.59
CA SER A 191 -16.49 8.34 -31.67
C SER A 191 -17.89 8.46 -32.27
N GLU A 192 -18.63 9.48 -31.86
CA GLU A 192 -19.98 9.76 -32.35
C GLU A 192 -19.97 10.18 -33.82
N LEU A 193 -19.05 11.08 -34.20
CA LEU A 193 -18.89 11.49 -35.60
C LEU A 193 -18.52 10.29 -36.48
N ASN A 194 -17.60 9.43 -36.03
CA ASN A 194 -17.26 8.21 -36.76
C ASN A 194 -18.46 7.26 -36.91
N ARG A 195 -19.28 7.12 -35.87
CA ARG A 195 -20.51 6.32 -35.92
C ARG A 195 -21.48 6.88 -36.96
N GLN A 196 -21.71 8.19 -36.96
CA GLN A 196 -22.60 8.86 -37.91
C GLN A 196 -22.08 8.77 -39.35
N VAL A 197 -20.78 8.94 -39.57
CA VAL A 197 -20.16 8.78 -40.89
C VAL A 197 -20.33 7.35 -41.39
N LYS A 198 -20.04 6.34 -40.55
CA LYS A 198 -20.23 4.92 -40.94
C LYS A 198 -21.68 4.61 -41.28
N GLN A 199 -22.62 5.09 -40.46
CA GLN A 199 -24.05 4.91 -40.70
C GLN A 199 -24.46 5.56 -42.02
N SER A 200 -24.07 6.81 -42.25
CA SER A 200 -24.40 7.56 -43.47
C SER A 200 -23.78 6.89 -44.71
N SER A 201 -22.52 6.46 -44.63
CA SER A 201 -21.85 5.73 -45.71
C SER A 201 -22.53 4.39 -46.02
N SER A 202 -22.98 3.66 -44.99
CA SER A 202 -23.73 2.41 -45.18
C SER A 202 -25.07 2.67 -45.88
N VAL A 203 -25.80 3.70 -45.45
CA VAL A 203 -27.08 4.09 -46.08
C VAL A 203 -26.84 4.50 -47.53
N ILE A 204 -25.80 5.27 -47.82
CA ILE A 204 -25.50 5.69 -49.20
C ILE A 204 -25.13 4.48 -50.07
N GLN A 205 -24.28 3.57 -49.56
CA GLN A 205 -23.88 2.36 -50.30
C GLN A 205 -25.05 1.40 -50.54
N GLU A 206 -25.99 1.29 -49.60
CA GLU A 206 -27.10 0.34 -49.68
C GLU A 206 -28.35 0.94 -50.33
N LYS A 207 -28.57 2.25 -50.21
CA LYS A 207 -29.87 2.91 -50.50
C LYS A 207 -29.82 4.01 -51.57
N VAL A 208 -28.77 4.17 -52.37
CA VAL A 208 -28.83 5.15 -53.48
C VAL A 208 -28.49 4.47 -54.80
N PRO A 209 -29.48 4.32 -55.70
CA PRO A 209 -30.01 5.48 -56.46
C PRO A 209 -31.23 6.24 -55.91
N PHE A 210 -32.05 5.69 -55.00
CA PHE A 210 -33.23 6.38 -54.46
C PHE A 210 -33.40 6.06 -52.96
N ASN A 211 -33.25 7.07 -52.09
CA ASN A 211 -33.42 6.92 -50.64
C ASN A 211 -34.68 7.66 -50.18
N ASP A 212 -35.78 6.93 -49.99
CA ASP A 212 -37.10 7.41 -49.56
C ASP A 212 -37.42 7.12 -48.09
N THR A 213 -36.41 6.72 -47.29
CA THR A 213 -36.55 6.29 -45.88
C THR A 213 -37.18 7.31 -44.92
N LYS A 214 -37.38 8.57 -45.34
CA LYS A 214 -38.14 9.58 -44.61
C LYS A 214 -39.63 9.26 -44.49
N LEU A 215 -40.17 8.42 -45.38
CA LEU A 215 -41.58 8.06 -45.40
C LEU A 215 -41.75 6.59 -44.99
N ILE A 216 -41.99 6.38 -43.69
CA ILE A 216 -42.07 5.06 -43.06
C ILE A 216 -43.06 4.12 -43.77
N GLY A 217 -44.17 4.64 -44.31
CA GLY A 217 -45.17 3.85 -45.02
C GLY A 217 -44.63 3.17 -46.29
N TYR A 218 -43.72 3.82 -47.02
CA TYR A 218 -43.14 3.27 -48.24
C TYR A 218 -42.03 2.26 -47.97
N ASN A 219 -41.46 2.24 -46.76
CA ASN A 219 -40.47 1.23 -46.38
C ASN A 219 -41.02 -0.21 -46.46
N SER A 220 -42.34 -0.38 -46.31
CA SER A 220 -43.01 -1.68 -46.46
C SER A 220 -43.01 -2.21 -47.90
N LEU A 221 -42.81 -1.33 -48.89
CA LEU A 221 -42.73 -1.67 -50.32
C LEU A 221 -41.28 -1.85 -50.78
N ASN A 222 -40.29 -1.60 -49.91
CA ASN A 222 -38.89 -1.78 -50.25
C ASN A 222 -38.62 -3.26 -50.53
N VAL A 223 -38.16 -3.55 -51.73
CA VAL A 223 -37.65 -4.87 -52.08
C VAL A 223 -36.38 -5.10 -51.27
N PRO A 224 -36.32 -6.11 -50.38
CA PRO A 224 -35.10 -6.40 -49.63
C PRO A 224 -33.96 -6.64 -50.62
N PRO A 225 -32.82 -5.93 -50.50
CA PRO A 225 -31.70 -6.16 -51.40
C PRO A 225 -31.21 -7.59 -51.21
N HIS A 226 -31.31 -8.42 -52.26
CA HIS A 226 -30.72 -9.75 -52.24
C HIS A 226 -29.20 -9.59 -52.12
N ASN A 227 -28.67 -9.95 -50.96
CA ASN A 227 -27.24 -9.94 -50.70
C ASN A 227 -26.78 -11.38 -50.45
N ARG A 228 -26.28 -12.02 -51.50
CA ARG A 228 -25.77 -13.40 -51.44
C ARG A 228 -24.77 -13.63 -50.31
N ARG A 229 -23.90 -12.65 -50.03
CA ARG A 229 -22.92 -12.75 -48.93
C ARG A 229 -23.59 -12.77 -47.55
N HIS A 230 -24.68 -12.03 -47.39
CA HIS A 230 -25.49 -12.06 -46.17
C HIS A 230 -26.21 -13.39 -46.01
N GLN A 231 -26.79 -13.94 -47.09
CA GLN A 231 -27.48 -15.23 -47.06
C GLN A 231 -26.54 -16.39 -46.72
N LEU A 232 -25.35 -16.43 -47.33
CA LEU A 232 -24.31 -17.41 -46.99
C LEU A 232 -23.94 -17.34 -45.50
N LYS A 233 -23.73 -16.13 -44.97
CA LYS A 233 -23.41 -15.95 -43.55
C LYS A 233 -24.55 -16.39 -42.63
N ALA A 234 -25.81 -16.12 -42.99
CA ALA A 234 -26.96 -16.56 -42.21
C ALA A 234 -27.06 -18.09 -42.17
N ARG A 235 -26.83 -18.75 -43.33
CA ARG A 235 -26.78 -20.21 -43.43
C ARG A 235 -25.64 -20.80 -42.60
N ASP A 236 -24.44 -20.22 -42.67
CA ASP A 236 -23.28 -20.68 -41.89
C ASP A 236 -23.56 -20.62 -40.37
N VAL A 237 -24.15 -19.52 -39.91
CA VAL A 237 -24.52 -19.35 -38.49
C VAL A 237 -25.61 -20.35 -38.09
N ALA A 238 -26.63 -20.56 -38.92
CA ALA A 238 -27.65 -21.57 -38.67
C ALA A 238 -27.06 -23.00 -38.65
N GLY A 239 -26.07 -23.28 -39.50
CA GLY A 239 -25.34 -24.55 -39.49
C GLY A 239 -24.55 -24.78 -38.20
N GLN A 240 -23.86 -23.75 -37.69
CA GLN A 240 -23.17 -23.81 -36.39
C GLN A 240 -24.15 -24.01 -35.23
N ALA A 241 -25.27 -23.29 -35.24
CA ALA A 241 -26.32 -23.46 -34.24
C ALA A 241 -26.92 -24.87 -34.29
N LEU A 242 -27.11 -25.44 -35.48
CA LEU A 242 -27.57 -26.81 -35.66
C LEU A 242 -26.61 -27.80 -34.99
N SER A 243 -25.29 -27.69 -35.22
CA SER A 243 -24.33 -28.58 -34.56
C SER A 243 -24.41 -28.52 -33.03
N PHE A 244 -24.56 -27.32 -32.45
CA PHE A 244 -24.71 -27.18 -31.01
C PHE A 244 -26.02 -27.78 -30.49
N ILE A 245 -27.10 -27.67 -31.26
CA ILE A 245 -28.38 -28.27 -30.88
C ILE A 245 -28.31 -29.79 -30.94
N GLN A 246 -27.61 -30.37 -31.92
CA GLN A 246 -27.39 -31.82 -31.99
C GLN A 246 -26.61 -32.33 -30.78
N ASP A 247 -25.53 -31.64 -30.41
CA ASP A 247 -24.75 -31.96 -29.21
C ASP A 247 -25.61 -31.85 -27.93
N LEU A 248 -26.41 -30.78 -27.83
CA LEU A 248 -27.33 -30.57 -26.71
C LEU A 248 -28.38 -31.68 -26.62
N VAL A 249 -29.02 -32.03 -27.74
CA VAL A 249 -30.04 -33.09 -27.80
C VAL A 249 -29.43 -34.43 -27.38
N ALA A 250 -28.25 -34.78 -27.89
CA ALA A 250 -27.55 -35.99 -27.47
C ALA A 250 -27.24 -35.99 -25.97
N ALA A 251 -26.73 -34.86 -25.43
CA ALA A 251 -26.43 -34.73 -24.01
C ALA A 251 -27.69 -34.84 -23.14
N LEU A 252 -28.82 -34.24 -23.55
CA LEU A 252 -30.08 -34.29 -22.81
C LEU A 252 -30.70 -35.69 -22.81
N LEU A 253 -30.68 -36.39 -23.96
CA LEU A 253 -31.13 -37.78 -24.04
C LEU A 253 -30.32 -38.66 -23.08
N ASN A 254 -28.99 -38.54 -23.12
CA ASN A 254 -28.11 -39.27 -22.22
C ASN A 254 -28.37 -38.91 -20.75
N PHE A 255 -28.55 -37.63 -20.43
CA PHE A 255 -28.86 -37.17 -19.08
C PHE A 255 -30.14 -37.82 -18.53
N HIS A 256 -31.21 -37.84 -19.31
CA HIS A 256 -32.47 -38.47 -18.90
C HIS A 256 -32.34 -39.99 -18.78
N SER A 257 -31.67 -40.65 -19.72
CA SER A 257 -31.42 -42.11 -19.65
C SER A 257 -30.55 -42.50 -18.45
N TYR A 258 -29.50 -41.74 -18.13
CA TYR A 258 -28.68 -42.00 -16.95
C TYR A 258 -29.41 -41.69 -15.64
N THR A 259 -30.26 -40.66 -15.64
CA THR A 259 -31.12 -40.37 -14.49
C THR A 259 -32.12 -41.50 -14.27
N GLU A 260 -32.70 -42.04 -15.34
CA GLU A 260 -33.59 -43.19 -15.29
C GLU A 260 -32.87 -44.41 -14.71
N GLN A 261 -31.66 -44.73 -15.21
CA GLN A 261 -30.85 -45.83 -14.68
C GLN A 261 -30.53 -45.64 -13.19
N ARG A 262 -30.17 -44.42 -12.76
CA ARG A 262 -29.85 -44.13 -11.36
C ARG A 262 -31.04 -44.39 -10.44
N VAL A 263 -32.24 -43.96 -10.85
CA VAL A 263 -33.50 -44.15 -10.11
C VAL A 263 -33.84 -45.64 -9.90
N HIS A 264 -33.32 -46.54 -10.74
CA HIS A 264 -33.45 -47.99 -10.56
C HIS A 264 -32.37 -48.59 -9.65
N ILE A 265 -31.28 -47.89 -9.37
CA ILE A 265 -30.14 -48.42 -8.58
C ILE A 265 -30.15 -47.89 -7.14
N TYR A 266 -30.66 -46.67 -6.94
CA TYR A 266 -30.61 -45.96 -5.66
C TYR A 266 -32.02 -45.42 -5.33
N PRO A 267 -32.49 -45.40 -4.06
CA PRO A 267 -31.74 -45.60 -2.80
C PRO A 267 -31.42 -47.06 -2.43
N LEU A 268 -32.14 -48.00 -3.05
CA LEU A 268 -32.06 -49.42 -2.80
C LEU A 268 -31.88 -50.13 -4.13
N ASP A 269 -31.01 -51.14 -4.18
CA ASP A 269 -30.73 -51.90 -5.41
C ASP A 269 -32.01 -52.61 -5.88
N SER A 270 -32.51 -52.27 -7.07
CA SER A 270 -33.73 -52.87 -7.63
C SER A 270 -33.64 -54.38 -7.86
N SER A 271 -32.44 -54.96 -7.83
CA SER A 271 -32.25 -56.40 -7.83
C SER A 271 -32.59 -57.08 -6.49
N ILE A 272 -32.73 -56.29 -5.42
CA ILE A 272 -32.93 -56.75 -4.03
C ILE A 272 -34.27 -56.24 -3.47
N GLU A 273 -34.65 -54.99 -3.76
CA GLU A 273 -35.86 -54.35 -3.21
C GLU A 273 -36.72 -53.70 -4.31
N PRO A 274 -38.06 -53.69 -4.17
CA PRO A 274 -38.93 -53.10 -5.18
C PRO A 274 -38.77 -51.57 -5.23
N ILE A 275 -38.75 -51.01 -6.44
CA ILE A 275 -38.67 -49.56 -6.69
C ILE A 275 -39.90 -48.86 -6.10
N SER A 276 -39.71 -47.70 -5.48
CA SER A 276 -40.81 -46.92 -4.91
C SER A 276 -41.85 -46.54 -5.98
N PRO A 277 -43.15 -46.47 -5.65
CA PRO A 277 -44.18 -46.06 -6.61
C PRO A 277 -43.91 -44.68 -7.23
N LEU A 278 -43.26 -43.79 -6.48
CA LEU A 278 -42.80 -42.49 -6.96
C LEU A 278 -41.75 -42.65 -8.07
N ASN A 279 -40.68 -43.41 -7.79
CA ASN A 279 -39.57 -43.63 -8.71
C ASN A 279 -39.98 -44.44 -9.95
N GLN A 280 -40.93 -45.36 -9.83
CA GLN A 280 -41.53 -46.05 -10.97
C GLN A 280 -42.23 -45.06 -11.92
N LYS A 281 -43.00 -44.11 -11.36
CA LYS A 281 -43.67 -43.08 -12.16
C LYS A 281 -42.68 -42.06 -12.73
N PHE A 282 -41.62 -41.73 -12.00
CA PHE A 282 -40.56 -40.85 -12.49
C PHE A 282 -39.80 -41.47 -13.66
N SER A 283 -39.42 -42.76 -13.54
CA SER A 283 -38.79 -43.52 -14.62
C SER A 283 -39.67 -43.57 -15.88
N GLN A 284 -40.99 -43.77 -15.75
CA GLN A 284 -41.90 -43.73 -16.91
C GLN A 284 -41.81 -42.39 -17.65
N TYR A 285 -41.84 -41.26 -16.93
CA TYR A 285 -41.69 -39.95 -17.57
C TYR A 285 -40.30 -39.71 -18.15
N LEU A 286 -39.24 -40.21 -17.50
CA LEU A 286 -37.89 -40.15 -18.05
C LEU A 286 -37.79 -40.99 -19.33
N HIS A 287 -38.44 -42.14 -19.41
CA HIS A 287 -38.47 -42.96 -20.63
C HIS A 287 -39.15 -42.23 -21.81
N GLU A 288 -40.18 -41.42 -21.53
CA GLU A 288 -40.90 -40.60 -22.52
C GLU A 288 -40.07 -39.39 -23.04
N ASN A 289 -38.90 -39.10 -22.47
CA ASN A 289 -38.13 -37.88 -22.78
C ASN A 289 -37.82 -37.69 -24.27
N ALA A 290 -37.55 -38.77 -25.00
CA ALA A 290 -37.15 -38.72 -26.40
C ALA A 290 -38.20 -38.05 -27.29
N ALA A 291 -39.49 -38.17 -26.94
CA ALA A 291 -40.59 -37.54 -27.66
C ALA A 291 -40.58 -36.01 -27.58
N TYR A 292 -39.89 -35.43 -26.58
CA TYR A 292 -39.78 -33.98 -26.40
C TYR A 292 -38.44 -33.43 -26.83
N VAL A 293 -37.36 -34.21 -26.68
CA VAL A 293 -35.99 -33.76 -26.99
C VAL A 293 -35.65 -33.92 -28.47
N ARG A 294 -36.03 -35.03 -29.12
CA ARG A 294 -35.74 -35.26 -30.55
C ARG A 294 -36.35 -34.21 -31.49
N PRO A 295 -37.60 -33.74 -31.30
CA PRO A 295 -38.17 -32.70 -32.14
C PRO A 295 -37.38 -31.39 -32.17
N LEU A 296 -36.56 -31.09 -31.15
CA LEU A 296 -35.69 -29.90 -31.13
C LEU A 296 -34.64 -29.97 -32.25
N GLU A 297 -34.00 -31.13 -32.42
CA GLU A 297 -33.03 -31.35 -33.50
C GLU A 297 -33.73 -31.30 -34.86
N ASP A 298 -34.82 -32.05 -35.03
CA ASP A 298 -35.52 -32.16 -36.32
C ASP A 298 -36.07 -30.81 -36.80
N SER A 299 -36.70 -30.05 -35.90
CA SER A 299 -37.26 -28.74 -36.26
C SER A 299 -36.18 -27.70 -36.57
N PHE A 300 -35.02 -27.76 -35.93
CA PHE A 300 -33.90 -26.88 -36.25
C PHE A 300 -33.17 -27.29 -37.52
N LEU A 301 -33.09 -28.59 -37.82
CA LEU A 301 -32.59 -29.10 -39.10
C LEU A 301 -33.45 -28.58 -40.26
N HIS A 302 -34.77 -28.62 -40.12
CA HIS A 302 -35.69 -28.05 -41.11
C HIS A 302 -35.54 -26.53 -41.26
N LEU A 303 -35.27 -25.82 -40.16
CA LEU A 303 -34.94 -24.41 -40.20
C LEU A 303 -33.67 -24.15 -41.02
N HIS A 304 -32.57 -24.85 -40.71
CA HIS A 304 -31.32 -24.70 -41.46
C HIS A 304 -31.49 -25.04 -42.95
N GLN A 305 -32.21 -26.11 -43.29
CA GLN A 305 -32.51 -26.49 -44.67
C GLN A 305 -33.36 -25.46 -45.41
N SER A 306 -34.22 -24.71 -44.70
CA SER A 306 -35.05 -23.66 -45.31
C SER A 306 -34.27 -22.39 -45.66
N ILE A 307 -33.07 -22.21 -45.09
CA ILE A 307 -32.19 -21.07 -45.39
C ILE A 307 -31.36 -21.41 -46.63
N THR A 308 -31.72 -20.82 -47.77
CA THR A 308 -31.02 -21.00 -49.04
C THR A 308 -30.27 -19.74 -49.48
N GLU A 309 -29.37 -19.87 -50.46
CA GLU A 309 -28.63 -18.73 -51.02
C GLU A 309 -29.53 -17.76 -51.79
N ASP A 310 -30.66 -18.26 -52.31
CA ASP A 310 -31.54 -17.54 -53.24
C ASP A 310 -32.72 -16.86 -52.54
N THR A 311 -33.07 -17.32 -51.33
CA THR A 311 -34.15 -16.76 -50.52
C THR A 311 -33.65 -15.71 -49.55
N VAL A 312 -34.35 -14.59 -49.44
CA VAL A 312 -34.03 -13.57 -48.43
C VAL A 312 -34.36 -14.09 -47.04
N THR A 313 -33.35 -14.24 -46.18
CA THR A 313 -33.52 -14.62 -44.77
C THR A 313 -33.82 -13.37 -43.92
N VAL A 314 -35.10 -13.19 -43.56
CA VAL A 314 -35.60 -12.19 -42.61
C VAL A 314 -36.57 -12.87 -41.65
N LEU A 315 -36.90 -12.23 -40.53
CA LEU A 315 -37.74 -12.87 -39.50
C LEU A 315 -39.09 -13.35 -40.05
N GLU A 316 -39.64 -12.62 -41.01
CA GLU A 316 -40.90 -12.92 -41.69
C GLU A 316 -40.80 -14.16 -42.60
N THR A 317 -39.64 -14.43 -43.19
CA THR A 317 -39.43 -15.57 -44.10
C THR A 317 -38.95 -16.83 -43.38
N VAL A 318 -38.41 -16.69 -42.17
CA VAL A 318 -37.90 -17.79 -41.35
C VAL A 318 -39.04 -18.44 -40.53
N VAL A 319 -40.07 -18.88 -41.22
CA VAL A 319 -41.30 -19.44 -40.61
C VAL A 319 -41.01 -20.70 -39.77
N LYS A 320 -39.96 -21.46 -40.12
CA LYS A 320 -39.57 -22.68 -39.41
C LYS A 320 -38.99 -22.45 -38.02
N LEU A 321 -38.54 -21.22 -37.71
CA LEU A 321 -38.06 -20.88 -36.37
C LEU A 321 -39.16 -20.98 -35.31
N LYS A 322 -40.41 -20.66 -35.68
CA LYS A 322 -41.56 -20.80 -34.77
C LYS A 322 -41.77 -22.26 -34.34
N SER A 323 -41.68 -23.19 -35.29
CA SER A 323 -41.79 -24.63 -35.00
C SER A 323 -40.75 -25.10 -33.96
N PHE A 324 -39.50 -24.65 -34.09
CA PHE A 324 -38.46 -24.93 -33.10
C PHE A 324 -38.79 -24.32 -31.73
N ALA A 325 -39.24 -23.07 -31.69
CA ALA A 325 -39.63 -22.42 -30.44
C ALA A 325 -40.78 -23.15 -29.72
N ASP A 326 -41.78 -23.62 -30.46
CA ASP A 326 -42.91 -24.37 -29.93
C ASP A 326 -42.46 -25.74 -29.35
N ASN A 327 -41.54 -26.43 -30.02
CA ASN A 327 -40.95 -27.67 -29.50
C ASN A 327 -40.09 -27.41 -28.25
N PHE A 328 -39.31 -26.33 -28.23
CA PHE A 328 -38.49 -25.94 -27.08
C PHE A 328 -39.34 -25.58 -25.86
N SER A 329 -40.45 -24.87 -26.08
CA SER A 329 -41.45 -24.60 -25.04
C SER A 329 -42.07 -25.90 -24.52
N SER A 330 -42.40 -26.84 -25.41
CA SER A 330 -42.94 -28.15 -25.03
C SER A 330 -41.97 -28.96 -24.16
N TYR A 331 -40.67 -28.97 -24.50
CA TYR A 331 -39.64 -29.60 -23.68
C TYR A 331 -39.47 -28.92 -22.31
N THR A 332 -39.55 -27.59 -22.26
CA THR A 332 -39.50 -26.84 -21.00
C THR A 332 -40.67 -27.21 -20.09
N HIS A 333 -41.88 -27.34 -20.63
CA HIS A 333 -43.05 -27.81 -19.88
C HIS A 333 -42.90 -29.26 -19.41
N PHE A 334 -42.30 -30.13 -20.23
CA PHE A 334 -41.95 -31.49 -19.80
C PHE A 334 -41.00 -31.47 -18.60
N LEU A 335 -39.95 -30.64 -18.62
CA LEU A 335 -39.04 -30.49 -17.47
C LEU A 335 -39.75 -30.02 -16.20
N GLN A 336 -40.65 -29.05 -16.32
CA GLN A 336 -41.48 -28.57 -15.20
C GLN A 336 -42.38 -29.69 -14.64
N LYS A 337 -42.92 -30.56 -15.52
CA LYS A 337 -43.76 -31.70 -15.11
C LYS A 337 -42.98 -32.74 -14.32
N ILE A 338 -41.73 -33.03 -14.68
CA ILE A 338 -40.90 -34.07 -14.02
C ILE A 338 -40.18 -33.55 -12.77
N LEU A 339 -39.95 -32.24 -12.65
CA LEU A 339 -39.20 -31.64 -11.55
C LEU A 339 -39.67 -32.05 -10.14
N PRO A 340 -40.98 -32.08 -9.81
CA PRO A 340 -41.42 -32.52 -8.49
C PRO A 340 -41.07 -33.97 -8.18
N TYR A 341 -41.05 -34.84 -9.20
CA TYR A 341 -40.66 -36.25 -9.05
C TYR A 341 -39.15 -36.37 -8.82
N GLN A 342 -38.36 -35.59 -9.54
CA GLN A 342 -36.91 -35.53 -9.35
C GLN A 342 -36.55 -35.08 -7.93
N LEU A 343 -37.20 -34.03 -7.41
CA LEU A 343 -36.93 -33.54 -6.05
C LEU A 343 -37.30 -34.58 -5.00
N LYS A 344 -38.49 -35.16 -5.09
CA LYS A 344 -38.92 -36.19 -4.13
C LYS A 344 -38.10 -37.49 -4.24
N SER A 345 -37.65 -37.84 -5.44
CA SER A 345 -36.73 -38.97 -5.65
C SER A 345 -35.43 -38.72 -4.89
N LEU A 346 -34.86 -37.51 -5.00
CA LEU A 346 -33.66 -37.10 -4.26
C LEU A 346 -33.88 -37.01 -2.73
N GLU A 347 -35.09 -36.69 -2.27
CA GLU A 347 -35.45 -36.74 -0.85
C GLU A 347 -35.47 -38.19 -0.34
N GLU A 348 -36.10 -39.12 -1.06
CA GLU A 348 -36.06 -40.57 -0.74
C GLU A 348 -34.62 -41.11 -0.69
N GLU A 349 -33.78 -40.64 -1.61
CA GLU A 349 -32.33 -40.91 -1.65
C GLU A 349 -31.62 -40.45 -0.37
N CYS A 350 -31.92 -39.24 0.12
CA CYS A 350 -31.29 -38.66 1.30
C CYS A 350 -31.80 -39.25 2.62
N ASP A 351 -33.07 -39.65 2.68
CA ASP A 351 -33.70 -40.26 3.85
C ASP A 351 -33.29 -41.72 4.04
N THR A 352 -32.70 -42.34 3.01
CA THR A 352 -32.25 -43.73 3.08
C THR A 352 -30.92 -43.82 3.85
N PRO A 353 -30.87 -44.57 4.97
CA PRO A 353 -29.64 -44.71 5.74
C PRO A 353 -28.57 -45.43 4.92
N LEU A 354 -27.36 -44.86 4.88
CA LEU A 354 -26.16 -45.40 4.18
C LEU A 354 -25.83 -46.86 4.55
N CYS A 355 -26.34 -47.35 5.68
CA CYS A 355 -26.26 -48.75 6.10
C CYS A 355 -27.66 -49.38 6.06
N THR A 356 -28.00 -50.05 4.96
CA THR A 356 -29.16 -50.96 4.91
C THR A 356 -29.08 -52.02 6.01
N ALA A 357 -30.23 -52.42 6.59
CA ALA A 357 -30.27 -53.52 7.56
C ALA A 357 -29.62 -54.83 7.02
N ALA A 358 -29.58 -54.99 5.68
CA ALA A 358 -28.87 -56.06 4.99
C ALA A 358 -27.34 -56.01 5.14
N SER A 359 -26.72 -54.82 5.06
CA SER A 359 -25.26 -54.64 5.26
C SER A 359 -24.86 -54.80 6.74
N LEU A 360 -25.74 -54.41 7.66
CA LEU A 360 -25.63 -54.67 9.11
C LEU A 360 -25.79 -56.16 9.48
N ARG A 361 -26.69 -56.90 8.80
CA ARG A 361 -26.81 -58.36 8.97
C ARG A 361 -25.56 -59.10 8.47
N LYS A 362 -24.99 -58.67 7.34
CA LYS A 362 -23.77 -59.27 6.77
C LYS A 362 -22.54 -59.03 7.65
N THR A 363 -22.39 -57.82 8.21
CA THR A 363 -21.31 -57.51 9.19
C THR A 363 -21.49 -58.19 10.54
N ARG A 364 -22.74 -58.39 11.02
CA ARG A 364 -23.00 -59.18 12.24
C ARG A 364 -22.69 -60.66 12.04
N SER A 365 -22.96 -61.23 10.87
CA SER A 365 -22.59 -62.62 10.57
C SER A 365 -21.07 -62.85 10.49
N CYS A 366 -20.29 -61.83 10.08
CA CYS A 366 -18.83 -61.91 10.04
C CYS A 366 -18.13 -61.61 11.39
N ARG A 367 -18.85 -61.20 12.44
CA ARG A 367 -18.28 -60.95 13.79
C ARG A 367 -18.51 -62.10 14.78
N VAL A 368 -19.16 -63.19 14.37
CA VAL A 368 -19.46 -64.36 15.22
C VAL A 368 -18.69 -65.61 14.78
N THR A 369 -17.63 -65.43 13.99
CA THR A 369 -16.57 -66.42 13.73
C THR A 369 -15.25 -65.79 14.09
#